data_AF-A0A2V7QHL9-F1
#
_entry.id   AF-A0A2V7QHL9-F1
#
_cell.length_a   1.000
_cell.length_b   1.000
_cell.length_c   1.000
_cell.angle_alpha   90.00
_cell.angle_beta   90.00
_cell.angle_gamma   90.00
#
_symmetry.space_group_name_H-M   'P 1'
#
loop_
_entity.id
_entity.type
_entity.pdbx_description
1 polymer ?
#
loop_
_entity_poly.entity_id
_entity_poly.type
_entity_poly.pdbx_seq_one_letter_code
_entity_poly.pdbx_strand_id
1 'polypeptide(L)'
;MADDLSAEYGVLRAPTVEYGVNVDTERGFTGNASLRKKTLHRMLNDLIDSWEATGVREFILLTAHGHDPHQEALATVITTAARVRVVDMFGVNLSDLLEGQREAMHGDEVDTSIMLFLAPEMVNLD
;
A
#
# COMPACT_ATOMS: atom_id res chain seq x y z
N MET A 1 -7.71 -3.51 7.51
CA MET A 1 -6.47 -3.08 8.19
C MET A 1 -6.46 -1.59 8.55
N ALA A 2 -6.41 -0.65 7.60
CA ALA A 2 -6.32 0.79 7.97
C ALA A 2 -7.52 1.27 8.81
N ASP A 3 -8.72 0.78 8.51
CA ASP A 3 -9.93 1.07 9.30
C ASP A 3 -9.86 0.43 10.69
N ASP A 4 -9.34 -0.80 10.81
CA ASP A 4 -9.15 -1.49 12.09
C ASP A 4 -8.13 -0.75 12.98
N LEU A 5 -7.00 -0.34 12.40
CA LEU A 5 -5.97 0.45 13.10
C LEU A 5 -6.52 1.82 13.53
N SER A 6 -7.30 2.46 12.67
CA SER A 6 -8.00 3.72 12.99
C SER A 6 -8.93 3.54 14.20
N ALA A 7 -9.74 2.48 14.19
CA ALA A 7 -10.66 2.17 15.28
C ALA A 7 -9.95 1.81 16.60
N GLU A 8 -8.86 1.04 16.52
CA GLU A 8 -8.10 0.59 17.70
C GLU A 8 -7.29 1.71 18.34
N TYR A 9 -6.58 2.52 17.54
CA TYR A 9 -5.63 3.52 18.02
C TYR A 9 -6.18 4.96 18.00
N GLY A 10 -7.39 5.18 17.47
CA GLY A 10 -7.99 6.50 17.35
C GLY A 10 -7.26 7.43 16.38
N VAL A 11 -6.60 6.88 15.36
CA VAL A 11 -5.84 7.64 14.37
C VAL A 11 -6.71 7.97 13.15
N LEU A 12 -6.54 9.15 12.55
CA LEU A 12 -7.29 9.52 11.36
C LEU A 12 -6.83 8.72 10.14
N ARG A 13 -7.78 8.20 9.36
CA ARG A 13 -7.53 7.54 8.08
C ARG A 13 -7.87 8.47 6.91
N ALA A 14 -6.86 8.79 6.10
CA ALA A 14 -7.06 9.49 4.84
C ALA A 14 -7.63 8.55 3.76
N PRO A 15 -8.27 9.07 2.69
CA PRO A 15 -8.68 8.24 1.55
C PRO A 15 -7.51 7.43 0.97
N THR A 16 -7.81 6.23 0.47
CA THR A 16 -6.78 5.38 -0.18
C THR A 16 -6.28 6.03 -1.46
N VAL A 17 -4.97 5.90 -1.70
CA VAL A 17 -4.36 6.20 -2.99
C VAL A 17 -4.43 4.96 -3.86
N GLU A 18 -5.35 4.95 -4.82
CA GLU A 18 -5.70 3.77 -5.63
C GLU A 18 -4.71 3.44 -6.77
N TYR A 19 -3.70 4.28 -7.00
CA TYR A 19 -2.73 4.08 -8.08
C TYR A 19 -1.29 4.04 -7.56
N GLY A 20 -0.58 2.97 -7.92
CA GLY A 20 0.80 2.71 -7.54
C GLY A 20 1.78 2.75 -8.70
N VAL A 21 2.99 2.23 -8.46
CA VAL A 21 4.00 1.99 -9.49
C VAL A 21 4.05 0.48 -9.69
N ASN A 22 3.49 0.00 -10.79
CA ASN A 22 3.39 -1.43 -11.05
C ASN A 22 4.71 -1.98 -11.58
N VAL A 23 4.92 -3.28 -11.39
CA VAL A 23 6.04 -4.03 -11.98
C VAL A 23 5.94 -3.93 -13.50
N ASP A 24 7.08 -3.67 -14.16
CA ASP A 24 7.14 -3.75 -15.63
C ASP A 24 6.98 -5.20 -16.07
N THR A 25 5.97 -5.47 -16.89
CA THR A 25 5.68 -6.79 -17.45
C THR A 25 6.02 -6.84 -18.94
N GLU A 26 6.35 -8.01 -19.47
CA GLU A 26 6.70 -8.18 -20.90
C GLU A 26 5.60 -7.72 -21.87
N ARG A 27 4.35 -7.73 -21.40
CA ARG A 27 3.17 -7.24 -22.11
C ARG A 27 2.32 -6.39 -21.20
N GLY A 28 1.49 -5.52 -21.77
CA GLY A 28 0.42 -4.84 -21.03
C GLY A 28 -0.72 -5.80 -20.68
N PHE A 29 -1.28 -5.65 -19.48
CA PHE A 29 -2.50 -6.34 -19.05
C PHE A 29 -3.68 -5.35 -19.06
N THR A 30 -4.79 -5.71 -19.71
CA THR A 30 -6.01 -4.89 -19.70
C THR A 30 -6.49 -4.70 -18.26
N GLY A 31 -6.85 -3.46 -17.91
CA GLY A 31 -7.25 -3.08 -16.54
C GLY A 31 -6.07 -2.65 -15.66
N ASN A 32 -4.83 -2.97 -16.03
CA ASN A 32 -3.66 -2.45 -15.32
C ASN A 32 -3.40 -0.98 -15.70
N ALA A 33 -3.25 -0.11 -14.70
CA ALA A 33 -2.81 1.26 -14.87
C ALA A 33 -1.74 1.60 -13.84
N SER A 34 -0.59 2.09 -14.30
CA SER A 34 0.59 2.35 -13.48
C SER A 34 0.97 3.83 -13.53
N LEU A 35 1.33 4.41 -12.39
CA LEU A 35 2.00 5.70 -12.33
C LEU A 35 3.50 5.52 -12.54
N ARG A 36 4.13 6.58 -13.06
CA ARG A 36 5.58 6.71 -12.94
C ARG A 36 5.93 6.95 -11.47
N LYS A 37 7.04 6.38 -10.99
CA LYS A 37 7.59 6.64 -9.64
C LYS A 37 7.56 8.11 -9.24
N LYS A 38 8.07 9.00 -10.11
CA LYS A 38 8.10 10.45 -9.86
C LYS A 38 6.70 11.08 -9.75
N THR A 39 5.70 10.50 -10.39
CA THR A 39 4.32 10.99 -10.35
C THR A 39 3.68 10.63 -9.01
N LEU A 40 3.84 9.36 -8.57
CA LEU A 40 3.40 8.94 -7.25
C LEU A 40 4.10 9.75 -6.15
N HIS A 41 5.43 9.87 -6.22
CA HIS A 41 6.20 10.65 -5.25
C HIS A 41 5.75 12.12 -5.17
N ARG A 42 5.55 12.80 -6.31
CA ARG A 42 5.06 14.19 -6.30
C ARG A 42 3.68 14.30 -5.67
N MET A 43 2.75 13.41 -6.04
CA MET A 43 1.41 13.40 -5.46
C MET A 43 1.43 13.18 -3.94
N LEU A 44 2.25 12.25 -3.44
CA LEU A 44 2.39 12.02 -2.00
C LEU A 44 2.96 13.25 -1.27
N ASN A 45 3.96 13.92 -1.84
CA ASN A 45 4.48 15.16 -1.26
C ASN A 45 3.42 16.27 -1.24
N ASP A 46 2.64 16.45 -2.32
CA ASP A 46 1.58 17.47 -2.37
C ASP A 46 0.54 17.25 -1.25
N LEU A 47 0.13 16.00 -1.02
CA LEU A 47 -0.85 15.64 0.01
C LEU A 47 -0.28 15.83 1.43
N ILE A 48 0.94 15.34 1.66
CA ILE A 48 1.59 15.39 2.97
C ILE A 48 1.97 16.82 3.35
N ASP A 49 2.45 17.63 2.42
CA ASP A 49 2.72 19.06 2.63
C ASP A 49 1.44 19.81 3.01
N SER A 50 0.33 19.53 2.32
CA SER A 50 -0.97 20.14 2.64
C SER A 50 -1.42 19.80 4.06
N TRP A 51 -1.33 18.53 4.47
CA TRP A 51 -1.68 18.13 5.84
C TRP A 51 -0.69 18.65 6.88
N GLU A 52 0.60 18.66 6.59
CA GLU A 52 1.63 19.20 7.48
C GLU A 52 1.41 20.70 7.73
N ALA A 53 1.05 21.47 6.69
CA ALA A 53 0.72 22.88 6.80
C ALA A 53 -0.49 23.14 7.72
N THR A 54 -1.39 22.17 7.88
CA THR A 54 -2.52 22.23 8.82
C THR A 54 -2.19 21.72 10.23
N GLY A 55 -0.95 21.30 10.48
CA GLY A 55 -0.46 20.92 11.81
C GLY A 55 -0.31 19.41 12.04
N VAL A 56 -0.56 18.55 11.04
CA VAL A 56 -0.28 17.11 11.16
C VAL A 56 1.22 16.87 11.23
N ARG A 57 1.68 16.10 12.21
CA ARG A 57 3.12 15.87 12.47
C ARG A 57 3.56 14.42 12.34
N GLU A 58 2.64 13.49 12.16
CA GLU A 58 2.94 12.06 12.08
C GLU A 58 2.12 11.44 10.95
N PHE A 59 2.80 10.74 10.06
CA PHE A 59 2.21 10.03 8.94
C PHE A 59 2.67 8.57 8.94
N ILE A 60 1.73 7.67 8.71
CA ILE A 60 1.99 6.25 8.45
C ILE A 60 1.45 5.97 7.05
N LEU A 61 2.35 5.67 6.12
CA LEU A 61 2.01 5.23 4.77
C LEU A 61 1.95 3.71 4.77
N LEU A 62 0.73 3.17 4.75
CA LEU A 62 0.48 1.74 4.63
C LEU A 62 0.44 1.37 3.14
N THR A 63 1.17 0.33 2.74
CA THR A 63 1.11 -0.22 1.39
C THR A 63 0.93 -1.73 1.41
N ALA A 64 0.18 -2.26 0.46
CA ALA A 64 0.08 -3.69 0.15
C ALA A 64 0.72 -4.01 -1.22
N HIS A 65 1.53 -3.08 -1.76
CA HIS A 65 2.15 -3.23 -3.07
C HIS A 65 3.67 -3.30 -2.93
N GLY A 66 4.19 -4.53 -3.03
CA GLY A 66 5.58 -4.88 -2.72
C GLY A 66 6.66 -4.42 -3.72
N HIS A 67 6.32 -3.69 -4.77
CA HIS A 67 7.29 -3.36 -5.81
C HIS A 67 8.28 -2.28 -5.37
N ASP A 68 9.60 -2.54 -5.49
CA ASP A 68 10.67 -1.63 -5.03
C ASP A 68 10.50 -0.16 -5.47
N PRO A 69 10.33 0.19 -6.76
CA PRO A 69 10.04 1.56 -7.18
C PRO A 69 8.81 2.20 -6.53
N HIS A 70 7.79 1.42 -6.17
CA HIS A 70 6.64 1.90 -5.43
C HIS A 70 7.04 2.22 -3.98
N GLN A 71 7.63 1.26 -3.28
CA GLN A 71 8.07 1.45 -1.89
C GLN A 71 9.06 2.61 -1.76
N GLU A 72 9.98 2.75 -2.70
CA GLU A 72 10.94 3.85 -2.73
C GLU A 72 10.25 5.21 -2.92
N ALA A 73 9.18 5.28 -3.73
CA ALA A 73 8.38 6.51 -3.86
C ALA A 73 7.73 6.94 -2.54
N LEU A 74 7.31 5.99 -1.71
CA LEU A 74 6.73 6.26 -0.39
C LEU A 74 7.83 6.64 0.62
N ALA A 75 8.94 5.91 0.63
CA ALA A 75 10.01 6.06 1.61
C ALA A 75 10.83 7.35 1.44
N THR A 76 10.77 7.97 0.26
CA THR A 76 11.53 9.18 -0.08
C THR A 76 10.69 10.45 -0.06
N VAL A 77 9.46 10.39 0.49
CA VAL A 77 8.66 11.60 0.77
C VAL A 77 9.45 12.54 1.67
N ILE A 78 9.37 13.84 1.38
CA ILE A 78 10.06 14.89 2.11
C ILE A 78 9.02 15.69 2.91
N THR A 79 9.32 15.93 4.17
CA THR A 79 8.53 16.78 5.07
C THR A 79 9.41 17.87 5.64
N THR A 80 8.79 18.96 6.11
CA THR A 80 9.53 20.05 6.76
C THR A 80 9.88 19.70 8.21
N ALA A 81 8.95 19.10 8.94
CA ALA A 81 9.07 18.77 10.36
C ALA A 81 8.31 17.50 10.77
N ALA A 82 7.33 17.06 9.98
CA ALA A 82 6.56 15.85 10.27
C ALA A 82 7.41 14.58 10.13
N ARG A 83 7.07 13.54 10.89
CA ARG A 83 7.67 12.22 10.75
C ARG A 83 6.81 11.34 9.84
N VAL A 84 7.46 10.64 8.92
CA VAL A 84 6.80 9.68 8.02
C VAL A 84 7.37 8.29 8.28
N ARG A 85 6.49 7.29 8.38
CA ARG A 85 6.85 5.87 8.40
C ARG A 85 6.15 5.18 7.24
N VAL A 86 6.85 4.29 6.55
CA VAL A 86 6.27 3.43 5.53
C VAL A 86 6.20 2.02 6.11
N VAL A 87 5.05 1.38 5.95
CA VAL A 87 4.82 0.01 6.41
C VAL A 87 4.25 -0.78 5.26
N ASP A 88 4.96 -1.83 4.86
CA ASP A 88 4.44 -2.86 3.98
C ASP A 88 3.61 -3.84 4.81
N MET A 89 2.32 -3.98 4.46
CA MET A 89 1.38 -4.86 5.12
C MET A 89 1.79 -6.33 5.03
N PHE A 90 2.53 -6.70 3.98
CA PHE A 90 3.03 -8.06 3.77
C PHE A 90 4.48 -8.25 4.22
N GLY A 91 5.09 -7.23 4.85
CA GLY A 91 6.43 -7.34 5.45
C GLY A 91 6.50 -8.19 6.73
N VAL A 92 5.38 -8.77 7.17
CA VAL A 92 5.32 -9.71 8.30
C VAL A 92 5.61 -11.14 7.83
N ASN A 93 6.19 -11.98 8.69
CA ASN A 93 6.41 -13.37 8.33
C ASN A 93 5.08 -14.14 8.33
N LEU A 94 4.63 -14.53 7.14
CA LEU A 94 3.42 -15.32 6.92
C LEU A 94 3.71 -16.80 6.65
N SER A 95 4.96 -17.25 6.66
CA SER A 95 5.35 -18.60 6.21
C SER A 95 4.58 -19.74 6.88
N ASP A 96 4.25 -19.57 8.16
CA ASP A 96 3.56 -20.58 8.96
C ASP A 96 2.06 -20.66 8.65
N LEU A 97 1.52 -19.68 7.92
CA LEU A 97 0.13 -19.61 7.49
C LEU A 97 -0.06 -20.05 6.03
N LEU A 98 1.03 -20.33 5.31
CA LEU A 98 1.00 -20.63 3.88
C LEU A 98 1.18 -22.12 3.63
N GLU A 99 0.37 -22.66 2.73
CA GLU A 99 0.43 -24.07 2.33
C GLU A 99 1.16 -24.26 0.99
N GLY A 100 0.96 -23.37 0.03
CA GLY A 100 1.45 -23.53 -1.36
C GLY A 100 2.78 -22.85 -1.66
N GLN A 101 3.29 -22.04 -0.73
CA GLN A 101 4.36 -21.08 -0.98
C GLN A 101 5.03 -20.62 0.32
N ARG A 102 6.14 -19.88 0.23
CA ARG A 102 6.94 -19.45 1.40
C ARG A 102 6.82 -17.97 1.74
N GLU A 103 6.47 -17.16 0.75
CA GLU A 103 6.44 -15.70 0.84
C GLU A 103 5.24 -15.20 0.06
N ALA A 104 4.73 -14.02 0.39
CA ALA A 104 3.65 -13.37 -0.37
C ALA A 104 4.13 -13.00 -1.79
N MET A 105 3.25 -13.22 -2.75
CA MET A 105 3.40 -12.96 -4.18
C MET A 105 2.13 -12.28 -4.70
N HIS A 106 2.17 -11.76 -5.90
CA HIS A 106 1.01 -11.06 -6.47
C HIS A 106 -0.11 -12.03 -6.88
N GLY A 107 -1.32 -11.81 -6.36
CA GLY A 107 -2.53 -12.56 -6.72
C GLY A 107 -2.54 -14.01 -6.23
N ASP A 108 -1.87 -14.25 -5.12
CA ASP A 108 -1.52 -15.57 -4.61
C ASP A 108 -2.43 -16.03 -3.45
N GLU A 109 -1.95 -17.00 -2.66
CA GLU A 109 -2.63 -17.48 -1.46
C GLU A 109 -2.91 -16.36 -0.43
N VAL A 110 -1.98 -15.41 -0.23
CA VAL A 110 -2.12 -14.30 0.73
C VAL A 110 -3.18 -13.32 0.23
N ASP A 111 -3.01 -12.79 -0.99
CA ASP A 111 -3.92 -11.80 -1.57
C ASP A 111 -5.34 -12.35 -1.66
N THR A 112 -5.47 -13.59 -2.13
CA THR A 112 -6.76 -14.25 -2.31
C THR A 112 -7.44 -14.52 -0.96
N SER A 113 -6.71 -15.02 0.04
CA SER A 113 -7.27 -15.30 1.36
C SER A 113 -7.76 -14.05 2.07
N ILE A 114 -7.03 -12.94 1.94
CA ILE A 114 -7.43 -11.64 2.50
C ILE A 114 -8.69 -11.13 1.80
N MET A 115 -8.76 -11.22 0.47
CA MET A 115 -9.94 -10.77 -0.27
C MET A 115 -11.17 -11.65 -0.01
N LEU A 116 -11.00 -12.95 0.17
CA LEU A 116 -12.09 -13.85 0.60
C LEU A 116 -12.64 -13.48 1.99
N PHE A 117 -11.81 -12.95 2.87
CA PHE A 117 -12.25 -12.44 4.18
C PHE A 117 -12.92 -11.06 4.08
N LEU A 118 -12.36 -10.14 3.30
CA LEU A 118 -12.80 -8.74 3.27
C LEU A 118 -13.96 -8.47 2.30
N ALA A 119 -13.94 -9.08 1.12
CA ALA A 119 -14.90 -8.85 0.04
C ALA A 119 -15.05 -10.14 -0.80
N PRO A 120 -15.61 -11.22 -0.22
CA PRO A 120 -15.71 -12.52 -0.89
C PRO A 120 -16.45 -12.47 -2.23
N GLU A 121 -17.37 -11.52 -2.41
CA GLU A 121 -18.09 -11.30 -3.66
C GLU A 121 -17.20 -10.84 -4.83
N MET A 122 -15.98 -10.39 -4.54
CA MET A 122 -15.00 -9.94 -5.53
C MET A 122 -14.02 -11.03 -5.96
N VAL A 123 -14.12 -12.24 -5.39
CA VAL A 123 -13.24 -13.37 -5.68
C VAL A 123 -14.07 -14.54 -6.21
N ASN A 124 -13.66 -15.10 -7.35
CA ASN A 124 -14.16 -16.38 -7.83
C ASN A 124 -13.02 -17.40 -7.82
N LEU A 125 -13.18 -18.51 -7.10
CA LEU A 125 -12.20 -19.59 -7.02
C LEU A 125 -12.40 -20.68 -8.09
N ASP A 126 -13.54 -20.68 -8.78
CA ASP A 126 -13.89 -21.67 -9.80
C ASP A 126 -13.27 -21.36 -11.17
#